data_AF-A0A957BHQ7-F1
#
_entry.id   AF-A0A957BHQ7-F1
#
_cell.length_a   1.000
_cell.length_b   1.000
_cell.length_c   1.000
_cell.angle_alpha   90.00
_cell.angle_beta   90.00
_cell.angle_gamma   90.00
#
_symmetry.space_group_name_H-M   'P 1'
#
loop_
_entity.id
_entity.type
_entity.pdbx_description
1 polymer ?
#
loop_
_entity_poly.entity_id
_entity_poly.type
_entity_poly.pdbx_seq_one_letter_code
_entity_poly.pdbx_strand_id
1 'polypeptide(L)'
;MSEDFEFDPTMEKPKRGKRDFGAALDGRPPLRSDLLPSMLGFTEDDLEANQRGRLTNRQKERINREVKDEADSMWLMLGIFLGTALLLALIFTLEGLPIATMLIGAGAVVLPFMYIAYRRQNALVTDMQGDRIGQVEGYAELAMQSATRGGIFNYRMIVNREVIKIDEDAYKRLSRYAPGYIRAYYSKRGKILLSAEMIDDGQHKLKNDALQLDEADDEPEADIVLEQGQLAQRQPEKQHPLE
;
A
#
# COMPACT_ATOMS: atom_id res chain seq x y z
N MET A 1 -21.07 41.68 -20.12
CA MET A 1 -19.74 42.10 -19.64
C MET A 1 -18.97 40.83 -19.37
N SER A 2 -18.15 40.45 -20.34
CA SER A 2 -17.26 39.29 -20.30
C SER A 2 -15.92 39.76 -19.76
N GLU A 3 -15.53 39.26 -18.59
CA GLU A 3 -14.20 39.49 -18.03
C GLU A 3 -13.20 38.57 -18.75
N ASP A 4 -12.34 39.19 -19.56
CA ASP A 4 -11.23 38.52 -20.23
C ASP A 4 -10.19 38.11 -19.18
N PHE A 5 -10.06 36.81 -18.96
CA PHE A 5 -9.03 36.22 -18.09
C PHE A 5 -7.69 36.25 -18.84
N GLU A 6 -6.87 37.24 -18.53
CA GLU A 6 -5.52 37.41 -19.08
C GLU A 6 -4.60 36.31 -18.53
N PHE A 7 -4.27 35.33 -19.38
CA PHE A 7 -3.43 34.19 -19.01
C PHE A 7 -1.96 34.62 -19.01
N ASP A 8 -1.37 34.79 -17.84
CA ASP A 8 0.05 35.11 -17.66
C ASP A 8 0.94 33.90 -18.03
N PRO A 9 1.71 33.96 -19.14
CA PRO A 9 2.53 32.85 -19.62
C PRO A 9 3.84 32.66 -18.83
N THR A 10 4.08 33.46 -17.78
CA THR A 10 5.33 33.40 -16.99
C THR A 10 5.24 32.53 -15.73
N MET A 11 4.13 31.82 -15.48
CA MET A 11 4.08 30.84 -14.40
C MET A 11 5.10 29.72 -14.63
N GLU A 12 6.25 29.89 -13.97
CA GLU A 12 7.35 28.94 -13.88
C GLU A 12 6.77 27.60 -13.41
N LYS A 13 6.86 26.58 -14.28
CA LYS A 13 6.43 25.22 -13.93
C LYS A 13 7.10 24.86 -12.60
N PRO A 14 6.36 24.39 -11.59
CA PRO A 14 6.97 24.03 -10.31
C PRO A 14 8.07 23.03 -10.61
N LYS A 15 9.32 23.44 -10.35
CA LYS A 15 10.50 22.57 -10.46
C LYS A 15 10.16 21.35 -9.62
N ARG A 16 9.97 20.19 -10.28
CA ARG A 16 9.83 18.91 -9.62
C ARG A 16 11.06 18.74 -8.75
N GLY A 17 10.93 19.02 -7.46
CA GLY A 17 11.98 18.77 -6.48
C GLY A 17 12.42 17.33 -6.68
N LYS A 18 13.72 17.12 -6.86
CA LYS A 18 14.31 15.81 -6.65
C LYS A 18 13.81 15.36 -5.28
N ARG A 19 12.98 14.31 -5.25
CA ARG A 19 12.66 13.63 -4.01
C ARG A 19 13.98 13.04 -3.56
N ASP A 20 14.70 13.75 -2.70
CA ASP A 20 15.82 13.18 -1.98
C ASP A 20 15.21 12.07 -1.13
N PHE A 21 15.45 10.83 -1.57
CA PHE A 21 15.14 9.62 -0.84
C PHE A 21 16.11 9.54 0.35
N GLY A 22 15.95 10.47 1.29
CA GLY A 22 16.61 10.45 2.59
C GLY A 22 16.00 9.36 3.46
N ALA A 23 16.15 8.10 3.05
CA ALA A 23 15.79 6.94 3.88
C ALA A 23 16.58 6.90 5.20
N ALA A 24 17.64 7.71 5.34
CA ALA A 24 18.45 7.87 6.54
C ALA A 24 17.89 8.83 7.60
N LEU A 25 16.86 9.64 7.31
CA LEU A 25 16.41 10.72 8.22
C LEU A 25 15.18 10.38 9.10
N ASP A 26 14.52 9.24 8.89
CA ASP A 26 13.25 8.94 9.56
C ASP A 26 13.38 8.22 10.91
N GLY A 27 14.60 7.88 11.35
CA GLY A 27 14.85 7.13 12.60
C GLY A 27 14.22 5.72 12.66
N ARG A 28 13.58 5.28 11.57
CA ARG A 28 12.95 3.96 11.45
C ARG A 28 14.00 2.91 11.11
N PRO A 29 13.93 1.70 11.68
CA PRO A 29 14.83 0.62 11.33
C PRO A 29 14.73 0.25 9.84
N PRO A 30 15.84 -0.18 9.21
CA PRO A 30 15.80 -0.65 7.83
C PRO A 30 14.89 -1.87 7.71
N LEU A 31 14.16 -1.95 6.61
CA LEU A 31 13.35 -3.11 6.27
C LEU A 31 14.28 -4.32 6.08
N ARG A 32 13.92 -5.48 6.66
CA ARG A 32 14.70 -6.71 6.55
C ARG A 32 13.95 -7.75 5.72
N SER A 33 14.69 -8.54 4.93
CA SER A 33 14.14 -9.47 3.95
C SER A 33 13.44 -10.66 4.61
N ASP A 34 13.99 -11.14 5.73
CA ASP A 34 13.46 -12.21 6.56
C ASP A 34 12.09 -11.88 7.18
N LEU A 35 11.80 -10.59 7.36
CA LEU A 35 10.56 -10.14 7.99
C LEU A 35 9.40 -9.95 7.00
N LEU A 36 9.70 -9.73 5.71
CA LEU A 36 8.68 -9.45 4.68
C LEU A 36 7.56 -10.49 4.60
N PRO A 37 7.84 -11.81 4.60
CA PRO A 37 6.80 -12.85 4.54
C PRO A 37 5.80 -12.72 5.70
N SER A 38 6.32 -12.51 6.92
CA SER A 38 5.51 -12.39 8.12
C SER A 38 4.68 -11.09 8.16
N MET A 39 5.20 -10.00 7.59
CA MET A 39 4.53 -8.70 7.55
C MET A 39 3.41 -8.64 6.52
N LEU A 40 3.65 -9.24 5.36
CA LEU A 40 2.73 -9.22 4.22
C LEU A 40 1.80 -10.44 4.18
N GLY A 41 2.05 -11.44 5.03
CA GLY A 41 1.20 -12.62 5.20
C GLY A 41 1.31 -13.64 4.07
N PHE A 42 2.49 -13.78 3.45
CA PHE A 42 2.79 -14.77 2.41
C PHE A 42 3.84 -15.79 2.91
N THR A 43 3.89 -16.96 2.28
CA THR A 43 4.89 -18.01 2.58
C THR A 43 6.01 -18.04 1.54
N GLU A 44 7.10 -18.77 1.83
CA GLU A 44 8.16 -19.00 0.85
C GLU A 44 7.64 -19.69 -0.42
N ASP A 45 6.74 -20.67 -0.27
CA ASP A 45 6.04 -21.31 -1.39
C ASP A 45 5.26 -20.31 -2.26
N ASP A 46 4.60 -19.32 -1.64
CA ASP A 46 3.90 -18.26 -2.37
C ASP A 46 4.89 -17.40 -3.17
N LEU A 47 6.05 -17.07 -2.59
CA LEU A 47 7.08 -16.30 -3.27
C LEU A 47 7.67 -17.08 -4.45
N GLU A 48 8.04 -18.35 -4.26
CA GLU A 48 8.55 -19.20 -5.33
C GLU A 48 7.54 -19.37 -6.47
N ALA A 49 6.26 -19.57 -6.13
CA ALA A 49 5.20 -19.66 -7.13
C ALA A 49 5.10 -18.35 -7.93
N ASN A 50 5.14 -17.21 -7.24
CA ASN A 50 5.04 -15.89 -7.88
C ASN A 50 6.25 -15.59 -8.77
N GLN A 51 7.46 -15.96 -8.35
CA GLN A 51 8.68 -15.89 -9.17
C GLN A 51 8.55 -16.72 -10.46
N ARG A 52 7.87 -17.86 -10.39
CA ARG A 52 7.54 -18.70 -11.57
C ARG A 52 6.31 -18.19 -12.35
N GLY A 53 5.73 -17.05 -11.95
CA GLY A 53 4.55 -16.46 -12.58
C GLY A 53 3.25 -17.23 -12.34
N ARG A 54 3.15 -17.98 -11.24
CA ARG A 54 1.98 -18.79 -10.87
C ARG A 54 1.40 -18.36 -9.53
N LEU A 55 0.08 -18.42 -9.41
CA LEU A 55 -0.63 -18.17 -8.15
C LEU A 55 -0.81 -19.47 -7.37
N THR A 56 -0.61 -19.43 -6.05
CA THR A 56 -0.97 -20.54 -5.17
C THR A 56 -2.48 -20.60 -4.94
N ASN A 57 -3.01 -21.76 -4.53
CA ASN A 57 -4.44 -21.90 -4.22
C ASN A 57 -4.88 -20.94 -3.12
N ARG A 58 -4.03 -20.73 -2.11
CA ARG A 58 -4.30 -19.79 -1.01
C ARG A 58 -4.44 -18.35 -1.52
N GLN A 59 -3.58 -17.93 -2.44
CA GLN A 59 -3.68 -16.60 -3.06
C GLN A 59 -4.93 -16.50 -3.94
N LYS A 60 -5.27 -17.54 -4.71
CA LYS A 60 -6.51 -17.58 -5.50
C LYS A 60 -7.75 -17.44 -4.62
N GLU A 61 -7.79 -18.14 -3.50
CA GLU A 61 -8.88 -18.03 -2.51
C GLU A 61 -8.94 -16.64 -1.86
N ARG A 62 -7.80 -16.03 -1.55
CA ARG A 62 -7.75 -14.66 -1.02
C ARG A 62 -8.28 -13.65 -2.03
N ILE A 63 -7.85 -13.73 -3.28
CA ILE A 63 -8.37 -12.89 -4.37
C ILE A 63 -9.88 -13.14 -4.52
N ASN A 64 -10.33 -14.39 -4.53
CA ASN A 64 -11.74 -14.71 -4.71
C ASN A 64 -12.62 -14.19 -3.56
N ARG A 65 -12.13 -14.23 -2.31
CA ARG A 65 -12.82 -13.61 -1.16
C ARG A 65 -12.96 -12.11 -1.33
N GLU A 66 -11.88 -11.43 -1.69
CA GLU A 66 -11.91 -9.98 -1.94
C GLU A 66 -12.90 -9.61 -3.05
N VAL A 67 -12.92 -10.39 -4.13
CA VAL A 67 -13.85 -10.22 -5.26
C VAL A 67 -15.28 -10.46 -4.82
N LYS A 68 -15.51 -11.48 -3.98
CA LYS A 68 -16.83 -11.81 -3.46
C LYS A 68 -17.33 -10.71 -2.52
N ASP A 69 -16.49 -10.22 -1.61
CA ASP A 69 -16.87 -9.15 -0.68
C ASP A 69 -17.20 -7.86 -1.43
N GLU A 70 -16.42 -7.52 -2.48
CA GLU A 70 -16.74 -6.39 -3.35
C GLU A 70 -18.06 -6.61 -4.11
N ALA A 71 -18.28 -7.82 -4.66
CA ALA A 71 -19.53 -8.18 -5.34
C ALA A 71 -20.74 -8.10 -4.41
N ASP A 72 -20.64 -8.64 -3.19
CA ASP A 72 -21.72 -8.64 -2.20
C ASP A 72 -22.09 -7.20 -1.80
N SER A 73 -21.09 -6.33 -1.62
CA SER A 73 -21.32 -4.90 -1.36
C SER A 73 -22.02 -4.18 -2.53
N MET A 74 -21.66 -4.51 -3.77
CA MET A 74 -22.30 -3.97 -4.97
C MET A 74 -23.75 -4.46 -5.11
N TRP A 75 -24.00 -5.73 -4.84
CA TRP A 75 -25.34 -6.31 -4.85
C TRP A 75 -26.24 -5.70 -3.77
N LEU A 76 -25.71 -5.46 -2.58
CA LEU A 76 -26.43 -4.77 -1.51
C LEU A 76 -26.81 -3.35 -1.92
N MET A 77 -25.87 -2.60 -2.49
CA MET A 77 -26.12 -1.24 -2.98
C MET A 77 -27.18 -1.24 -4.10
N LEU A 78 -27.06 -2.17 -5.06
CA LEU A 78 -28.04 -2.34 -6.13
C LEU A 78 -29.43 -2.68 -5.58
N GLY A 79 -29.51 -3.54 -4.56
CA GLY A 79 -30.75 -3.89 -3.88
C GLY A 79 -31.42 -2.68 -3.21
N ILE A 80 -30.64 -1.84 -2.52
CA ILE A 80 -31.15 -0.58 -1.93
C ILE A 80 -31.67 0.35 -3.03
N PHE A 81 -30.94 0.53 -4.12
CA PHE A 81 -31.37 1.37 -5.23
C PHE A 81 -32.66 0.83 -5.89
N LEU A 82 -32.74 -0.47 -6.11
CA LEU A 82 -33.93 -1.10 -6.70
C LEU A 82 -35.14 -0.97 -5.77
N GLY A 83 -34.97 -1.20 -4.46
CA GLY A 83 -36.03 -1.01 -3.47
C GLY A 83 -36.51 0.44 -3.40
N THR A 84 -35.59 1.40 -3.42
CA THR A 84 -35.91 2.84 -3.45
C THR A 84 -36.63 3.21 -4.75
N ALA A 85 -36.20 2.68 -5.89
CA ALA A 85 -36.86 2.91 -7.18
C ALA A 85 -38.29 2.35 -7.19
N LEU A 86 -38.51 1.13 -6.66
CA LEU A 86 -39.85 0.55 -6.55
C LEU A 86 -40.77 1.37 -5.64
N LEU A 87 -40.25 1.87 -4.52
CA LEU A 87 -41.00 2.74 -3.60
C LEU A 87 -41.43 4.05 -4.30
N LEU A 88 -40.51 4.71 -5.00
CA LEU A 88 -40.82 5.93 -5.75
C LEU A 88 -41.81 5.66 -6.88
N ALA A 89 -41.72 4.50 -7.53
CA ALA A 89 -42.64 4.11 -8.58
C ALA A 89 -44.07 3.97 -8.06
N LEU A 90 -44.20 3.35 -6.88
CA LEU A 90 -45.48 3.22 -6.20
C LEU A 90 -46.08 4.58 -5.86
N ILE A 91 -45.29 5.49 -5.25
CA ILE A 91 -45.74 6.84 -4.88
C ILE A 91 -46.23 7.62 -6.11
N PHE A 92 -45.43 7.66 -7.19
CA PHE A 92 -45.82 8.38 -8.40
C PHE A 92 -47.01 7.78 -9.12
N THR A 93 -47.18 6.45 -9.06
CA THR A 93 -48.37 5.78 -9.60
C THR A 93 -49.63 6.21 -8.84
N LEU A 94 -49.54 6.38 -7.52
CA LEU A 94 -50.64 6.88 -6.69
C LEU A 94 -50.98 8.36 -6.96
N GLU A 95 -50.01 9.16 -7.38
CA GLU A 95 -50.21 10.57 -7.76
C GLU A 95 -50.71 10.77 -9.21
N GLY A 96 -50.82 9.69 -10.00
CA GLY A 96 -51.28 9.75 -11.39
C GLY A 96 -50.23 10.26 -12.38
N LEU A 97 -48.95 10.24 -12.02
CA LEU A 97 -47.86 10.62 -12.93
C LEU A 97 -47.59 9.52 -13.98
N PRO A 98 -47.17 9.90 -15.19
CA PRO A 98 -46.90 8.94 -16.27
C PRO A 98 -45.66 8.09 -15.95
N ILE A 99 -45.89 6.77 -15.79
CA ILE A 99 -44.88 5.73 -15.48
C ILE A 99 -43.69 5.76 -16.44
N ALA A 100 -43.91 6.10 -17.72
CA ALA A 100 -42.88 6.11 -18.75
C ALA A 100 -41.70 7.05 -18.40
N THR A 101 -41.99 8.26 -17.92
CA THR A 101 -40.98 9.25 -17.51
C THR A 101 -40.10 8.73 -16.37
N MET A 102 -40.72 7.94 -15.48
CA MET A 102 -40.04 7.39 -14.33
C MET A 102 -39.12 6.23 -14.71
N LEU A 103 -39.54 5.34 -15.61
CA LEU A 103 -38.70 4.28 -16.14
C LEU A 103 -37.47 4.84 -16.87
N ILE A 104 -37.63 5.95 -17.59
CA ILE A 104 -36.52 6.65 -18.26
C ILE A 104 -35.54 7.21 -17.22
N GLY A 105 -36.04 7.88 -16.19
CA GLY A 105 -35.20 8.42 -15.11
C GLY A 105 -34.46 7.32 -14.34
N ALA A 106 -35.15 6.24 -13.97
CA ALA A 106 -34.56 5.09 -13.31
C ALA A 106 -33.50 4.41 -14.21
N GLY A 107 -33.80 4.22 -15.50
CA GLY A 107 -32.84 3.67 -16.46
C GLY A 107 -31.58 4.52 -16.59
N ALA A 108 -31.73 5.85 -16.64
CA ALA A 108 -30.61 6.79 -16.74
C ALA A 108 -29.66 6.72 -15.52
N VAL A 109 -30.18 6.38 -14.33
CA VAL A 109 -29.37 6.21 -13.12
C VAL A 109 -28.83 4.79 -13.00
N VAL A 110 -29.66 3.76 -13.21
CA VAL A 110 -29.29 2.36 -12.95
C VAL A 110 -28.33 1.81 -14.01
N LEU A 111 -28.52 2.14 -15.29
CA LEU A 111 -27.72 1.57 -16.38
C LEU A 111 -26.22 1.90 -16.26
N PRO A 112 -25.79 3.14 -15.97
CA PRO A 112 -24.38 3.45 -15.77
C PRO A 112 -23.75 2.67 -14.60
N PHE A 113 -24.47 2.52 -13.48
CA PHE A 113 -23.99 1.76 -12.34
C PHE A 113 -23.85 0.26 -12.66
N MET A 114 -24.84 -0.33 -13.33
CA MET A 114 -24.73 -1.72 -13.79
C MET A 114 -23.56 -1.91 -14.75
N TYR A 115 -23.33 -0.98 -15.68
CA TYR A 115 -22.22 -1.06 -16.61
C TYR A 115 -20.86 -1.01 -15.90
N ILE A 116 -20.71 -0.11 -14.92
CA ILE A 116 -19.49 -0.01 -14.10
C ILE A 116 -19.27 -1.30 -13.30
N ALA A 117 -20.32 -1.81 -12.65
CA ALA A 117 -20.27 -3.05 -11.88
C ALA A 117 -19.89 -4.26 -12.75
N TYR A 118 -20.56 -4.41 -13.90
CA TYR A 118 -20.26 -5.47 -14.88
C TYR A 118 -18.81 -5.40 -15.37
N ARG A 119 -18.32 -4.20 -15.71
CA ARG A 119 -16.95 -4.00 -16.16
C ARG A 119 -15.93 -4.36 -15.06
N ARG A 120 -16.20 -3.99 -13.80
CA ARG A 120 -15.35 -4.36 -12.65
C ARG A 120 -15.34 -5.86 -12.40
N GLN A 121 -16.51 -6.49 -12.38
CA GLN A 121 -16.61 -7.93 -12.15
C GLN A 121 -15.89 -8.73 -13.25
N ASN A 122 -16.06 -8.36 -14.51
CA ASN A 122 -15.32 -8.98 -15.61
C ASN A 122 -13.81 -8.79 -15.49
N ALA A 123 -13.37 -7.61 -15.01
CA ALA A 123 -11.95 -7.36 -14.78
C ALA A 123 -11.37 -8.39 -13.81
N LEU A 124 -12.05 -8.62 -12.70
CA LEU A 124 -11.65 -9.53 -11.62
C LEU A 124 -11.73 -11.01 -12.01
N VAL A 125 -12.78 -11.42 -12.73
CA VAL A 125 -12.94 -12.81 -13.19
C VAL A 125 -11.85 -13.20 -14.18
N THR A 126 -11.48 -12.31 -15.11
CA THR A 126 -10.40 -12.64 -16.05
C THR A 126 -9.04 -12.70 -15.35
N ASP A 127 -8.85 -11.97 -14.24
CA ASP A 127 -7.63 -12.07 -13.43
C ASP A 127 -7.49 -13.45 -12.80
N MET A 128 -8.59 -14.01 -12.29
CA MET A 128 -8.61 -15.38 -11.74
C MET A 128 -8.38 -16.45 -12.81
N GLN A 129 -8.84 -16.22 -14.05
CA GLN A 129 -8.65 -17.18 -15.15
C GLN A 129 -7.28 -17.05 -15.82
N GLY A 130 -6.68 -15.85 -15.78
CA GLY A 130 -5.45 -15.56 -16.50
C GLY A 130 -4.19 -16.07 -15.81
N ASP A 131 -4.23 -16.33 -14.49
CA ASP A 131 -3.05 -16.61 -13.64
C ASP A 131 -1.88 -15.64 -13.91
N ARG A 132 -2.18 -14.39 -14.31
CA ARG A 132 -1.15 -13.44 -14.74
C ARG A 132 -0.69 -12.60 -13.56
N ILE A 133 0.52 -12.88 -13.10
CA ILE A 133 1.22 -12.08 -12.10
C ILE A 133 1.90 -10.89 -12.77
N GLY A 134 1.71 -9.71 -12.20
CA GLY A 134 2.49 -8.51 -12.47
C GLY A 134 3.69 -8.46 -11.53
N GLN A 135 4.81 -7.93 -12.02
CA GLN A 135 6.00 -7.68 -11.22
C GLN A 135 6.43 -6.24 -11.42
N VAL A 136 6.84 -5.58 -10.34
CA VAL A 136 7.40 -4.23 -10.38
C VAL A 136 8.52 -4.12 -9.36
N GLU A 137 9.59 -3.45 -9.74
CA GLU A 137 10.75 -3.18 -8.89
C GLU A 137 10.84 -1.69 -8.60
N GLY A 138 11.22 -1.35 -7.38
CA GLY A 138 11.42 0.03 -6.97
C GLY A 138 11.37 0.23 -5.46
N TYR A 139 11.53 1.48 -5.04
CA TYR A 139 11.32 1.89 -3.65
C TYR A 139 9.85 1.78 -3.27
N ALA A 140 9.59 1.13 -2.14
CA ALA A 140 8.27 0.98 -1.56
C ALA A 140 7.89 2.21 -0.73
N GLU A 141 7.03 3.06 -1.27
CA GLU A 141 6.37 4.13 -0.53
C GLU A 141 5.01 3.61 -0.03
N LEU A 142 4.64 3.92 1.21
CA LEU A 142 3.32 3.60 1.75
C LEU A 142 2.42 4.83 1.66
N ALA A 143 1.19 4.63 1.20
CA ALA A 143 0.19 5.68 1.09
C ALA A 143 -1.13 5.22 1.73
N MET A 144 -1.71 6.09 2.54
CA MET A 144 -3.06 5.94 3.07
C MET A 144 -3.99 6.86 2.28
N GLN A 145 -4.92 6.29 1.53
CA GLN A 145 -5.92 7.06 0.78
C GLN A 145 -7.27 6.95 1.48
N SER A 146 -7.79 8.08 1.97
CA SER A 146 -9.17 8.13 2.45
C SER A 146 -10.12 7.91 1.28
N ALA A 147 -10.95 6.87 1.35
CA ALA A 147 -11.87 6.51 0.28
C ALA A 147 -13.10 7.42 0.25
N THR A 148 -13.56 7.87 1.43
CA THR A 148 -14.79 8.64 1.61
C THR A 148 -14.78 9.37 2.94
N ARG A 149 -15.67 10.37 3.11
CA ARG A 149 -15.89 11.21 4.31
C ARG A 149 -16.34 10.46 5.58
N GLY A 150 -16.12 9.15 5.67
CA GLY A 150 -16.60 8.25 6.73
C GLY A 150 -15.53 7.31 7.31
N GLY A 151 -14.24 7.60 7.13
CA GLY A 151 -13.17 6.91 7.86
C GLY A 151 -12.72 5.56 7.29
N ILE A 152 -13.21 5.15 6.11
CA ILE A 152 -12.68 3.97 5.42
C ILE A 152 -11.37 4.37 4.73
N PHE A 153 -10.25 3.81 5.22
CA PHE A 153 -8.93 4.03 4.66
C PHE A 153 -8.57 2.88 3.71
N ASN A 154 -8.17 3.23 2.50
CA ASN A 154 -7.53 2.30 1.58
C ASN A 154 -6.02 2.38 1.76
N TYR A 155 -5.42 1.27 2.15
CA TYR A 155 -3.97 1.16 2.32
C TYR A 155 -3.32 0.72 1.01
N ARG A 156 -2.31 1.47 0.58
CA ARG A 156 -1.66 1.27 -0.71
C ARG A 156 -0.14 1.32 -0.54
N MET A 157 0.54 0.45 -1.28
CA MET A 157 1.97 0.47 -1.47
C MET A 157 2.24 0.95 -2.89
N ILE A 158 3.02 2.01 -3.01
CA ILE A 158 3.46 2.57 -4.27
C ILE A 158 4.89 2.08 -4.49
N VAL A 159 5.07 1.24 -5.51
CA VAL A 159 6.40 0.78 -5.93
C VAL A 159 6.69 1.41 -7.26
N ASN A 160 7.63 2.35 -7.29
CA ASN A 160 7.95 3.19 -8.46
C ASN A 160 6.74 4.03 -8.95
N ARG A 161 5.92 3.49 -9.87
CA ARG A 161 4.70 4.15 -10.39
C ARG A 161 3.45 3.28 -10.25
N GLU A 162 3.60 2.08 -9.72
CA GLU A 162 2.50 1.12 -9.57
C GLU A 162 1.90 1.26 -8.19
N VAL A 163 0.58 1.43 -8.15
CA VAL A 163 -0.19 1.56 -6.92
C VAL A 163 -0.83 0.22 -6.61
N ILE A 164 -0.33 -0.43 -5.56
CA ILE A 164 -0.69 -1.79 -5.18
C ILE A 164 -1.49 -1.73 -3.87
N LYS A 165 -2.65 -2.37 -3.82
CA LYS A 165 -3.47 -2.53 -2.61
C LYS A 165 -2.80 -3.50 -1.64
N ILE A 166 -2.74 -3.09 -0.38
CA ILE A 166 -2.25 -3.90 0.73
C ILE A 166 -3.26 -3.89 1.88
N ASP A 167 -3.19 -4.90 2.75
CA ASP A 167 -4.05 -4.96 3.93
C ASP A 167 -3.61 -3.91 4.97
N GLU A 168 -4.54 -3.53 5.85
CA GLU A 168 -4.27 -2.63 6.97
C GLU A 168 -3.15 -3.15 7.88
N ASP A 169 -3.17 -4.44 8.20
CA ASP A 169 -2.15 -5.05 9.06
C ASP A 169 -0.78 -5.09 8.40
N ALA A 170 -0.74 -5.24 7.07
CA ALA A 170 0.49 -5.17 6.29
C ALA A 170 1.03 -3.73 6.30
N TYR A 171 0.15 -2.75 6.09
CA TYR A 171 0.51 -1.33 6.17
C TYR A 171 1.07 -0.95 7.54
N LYS A 172 0.37 -1.30 8.63
CA LYS A 172 0.77 -1.00 10.01
C LYS A 172 2.11 -1.63 10.40
N ARG A 173 2.41 -2.81 9.85
CA ARG A 173 3.69 -3.50 10.06
C ARG A 173 4.80 -2.85 9.26
N LEU A 174 4.59 -2.59 7.97
CA LEU A 174 5.58 -1.96 7.10
C LEU A 174 5.86 -0.50 7.46
N SER A 175 4.87 0.24 7.96
CA SER A 175 5.03 1.67 8.31
C SER A 175 6.05 1.91 9.42
N ARG A 176 6.37 0.88 10.21
CA ARG A 176 7.38 0.93 11.27
C ARG A 176 8.82 0.91 10.74
N TYR A 177 9.01 0.60 9.46
CA TYR A 177 10.32 0.46 8.83
C TYR A 177 10.55 1.55 7.80
N ALA A 178 11.82 1.82 7.52
CA ALA A 178 12.20 2.70 6.42
C ALA A 178 11.82 2.06 5.06
N PRO A 179 11.46 2.87 4.05
CA PRO A 179 11.26 2.41 2.68
C PRO A 179 12.44 1.59 2.18
N GLY A 180 12.17 0.40 1.63
CA GLY A 180 13.17 -0.47 1.01
C GLY A 180 13.00 -0.55 -0.51
N TYR A 181 14.06 -0.92 -1.21
CA TYR A 181 13.98 -1.30 -2.62
C TYR A 181 13.49 -2.75 -2.71
N ILE A 182 12.31 -2.96 -3.29
CA ILE A 182 11.65 -4.27 -3.33
C ILE A 182 11.22 -4.63 -4.75
N ARG A 183 11.10 -5.93 -5.01
CA ARG A 183 10.29 -6.47 -6.09
C ARG A 183 8.95 -6.91 -5.52
N ALA A 184 7.89 -6.28 -5.99
CA ALA A 184 6.52 -6.62 -5.61
C ALA A 184 5.87 -7.46 -6.71
N TYR A 185 5.27 -8.58 -6.32
CA TYR A 185 4.44 -9.42 -7.16
C TYR A 185 2.98 -9.12 -6.84
N TYR A 186 2.18 -8.82 -7.87
CA TYR A 186 0.81 -8.34 -7.70
C TYR A 186 -0.14 -8.89 -8.76
N SER A 187 -1.44 -8.91 -8.47
CA SER A 187 -2.47 -9.25 -9.47
C SER A 187 -2.63 -8.11 -10.49
N LYS A 188 -2.56 -8.39 -11.80
CA LYS A 188 -2.45 -7.32 -12.81
C LYS A 188 -3.63 -6.33 -12.84
N ARG A 189 -4.88 -6.79 -12.75
CA ARG A 189 -6.05 -5.90 -12.79
C ARG A 189 -6.51 -5.50 -11.39
N GLY A 190 -6.53 -6.45 -10.45
CA GLY A 190 -6.89 -6.19 -9.06
C GLY A 190 -5.89 -5.32 -8.30
N LYS A 191 -4.63 -5.25 -8.79
CA LYS A 191 -3.52 -4.56 -8.14
C LYS A 191 -3.36 -4.97 -6.67
N ILE A 192 -3.63 -6.23 -6.34
CA ILE A 192 -3.50 -6.76 -4.98
C ILE A 192 -2.09 -7.30 -4.81
N LEU A 193 -1.42 -6.95 -3.71
CA LEU A 193 -0.10 -7.49 -3.39
C LEU A 193 -0.20 -8.99 -3.09
N LEU A 194 0.66 -9.78 -3.74
CA LEU A 194 0.72 -11.24 -3.60
C LEU A 194 1.90 -11.67 -2.74
N SER A 195 3.09 -11.18 -3.07
CA SER A 195 4.31 -11.30 -2.28
C SER A 195 5.27 -10.16 -2.61
N ALA A 196 6.33 -10.01 -1.82
CA ALA A 196 7.43 -9.12 -2.14
C ALA A 196 8.75 -9.68 -1.66
N GLU A 197 9.83 -9.34 -2.34
CA GLU A 197 11.20 -9.64 -1.93
C GLU A 197 12.03 -8.36 -1.92
N MET A 198 12.96 -8.24 -0.97
CA MET A 198 13.96 -7.17 -1.04
C MET A 198 15.02 -7.54 -2.07
N ILE A 199 15.33 -6.59 -2.96
CA ILE A 199 16.48 -6.73 -3.85
C ILE A 199 17.62 -5.95 -3.20
N ASP A 200 18.80 -6.57 -3.11
CA ASP A 200 20.00 -5.84 -2.71
C ASP A 200 20.35 -4.86 -3.83
N ASP A 201 20.16 -3.58 -3.55
CA ASP A 201 20.42 -2.52 -4.51
C ASP A 201 21.92 -2.23 -4.55
N GLY A 202 22.67 -3.12 -5.20
CA GLY A 202 24.11 -2.99 -5.39
C GLY A 202 24.53 -1.71 -6.12
N GLN A 203 23.61 -1.00 -6.78
CA GLN A 203 23.88 0.28 -7.43
C GLN A 203 23.57 1.49 -6.55
N HIS A 204 22.63 1.40 -5.61
CA HIS A 204 22.36 2.48 -4.64
C HIS A 204 23.19 2.39 -3.35
N LYS A 205 23.80 1.23 -3.00
CA LYS A 205 24.84 1.15 -1.96
C LYS A 205 26.00 2.12 -2.22
N LEU A 206 26.41 2.26 -3.49
CA LEU A 206 27.50 3.16 -3.90
C LEU A 206 27.25 4.64 -3.60
N LYS A 207 26.00 5.09 -3.45
CA LYS A 207 25.70 6.49 -3.08
C LYS A 207 25.76 6.75 -1.58
N ASN A 208 25.48 5.75 -0.75
CA ASN A 208 25.61 5.88 0.70
C ASN A 208 27.06 5.69 1.16
N ASP A 209 27.82 4.78 0.53
CA ASP A 209 29.24 4.60 0.85
C ASP A 209 30.07 5.84 0.45
N ALA A 210 29.70 6.54 -0.63
CA ALA A 210 30.32 7.80 -1.01
C ALA A 210 30.02 8.97 -0.05
N LEU A 211 28.96 8.87 0.77
CA LEU A 211 28.63 9.86 1.81
C LEU A 211 29.26 9.53 3.17
N GLN A 212 29.75 8.29 3.36
CA GLN A 212 30.50 7.89 4.57
C GLN A 212 32.01 8.10 4.44
N LEU A 213 32.51 8.45 3.26
CA LEU A 213 33.94 8.64 2.99
C LEU A 213 34.46 10.07 3.26
N ASP A 214 33.58 11.01 3.61
CA ASP A 214 33.99 12.40 3.94
C ASP A 214 34.06 12.67 5.47
N GLU A 215 33.82 11.67 6.33
CA GLU A 215 33.97 11.79 7.81
C GLU A 215 35.20 11.03 8.36
N ALA A 216 36.18 10.73 7.53
CA ALA A 216 37.46 10.15 7.95
C ALA A 216 38.61 11.11 7.61
N ASP A 217 38.78 12.15 8.42
CA ASP A 217 40.07 12.77 8.76
C ASP A 217 39.81 13.98 9.67
N ASP A 218 39.61 13.72 10.96
CA ASP A 218 39.96 14.64 12.05
C ASP A 218 40.05 13.79 13.33
N GLU A 219 41.22 13.19 13.56
CA GLU A 219 41.60 12.66 14.86
C GLU A 219 41.85 13.84 15.83
N PRO A 220 41.08 14.03 16.91
CA PRO A 220 41.60 14.74 18.05
C PRO A 220 42.50 13.80 18.84
N GLU A 221 43.82 14.03 18.76
CA GLU A 221 44.79 13.52 19.74
C GLU A 221 44.35 13.94 21.15
N ALA A 222 43.64 13.05 21.85
CA ALA A 222 43.35 13.21 23.27
C ALA A 222 44.46 12.52 24.06
N ASP A 223 45.36 13.37 24.53
CA ASP A 223 46.46 13.10 25.46
C ASP A 223 46.00 12.21 26.63
N ILE A 224 46.62 11.03 26.74
CA ILE A 224 46.42 10.08 27.83
C ILE A 224 47.26 10.57 29.01
N VAL A 225 46.66 11.35 29.91
CA VAL A 225 47.24 11.61 31.23
C VAL A 225 46.83 10.48 32.17
N LEU A 226 47.78 9.58 32.42
CA LEU A 226 47.76 8.61 33.51
C LEU A 226 47.69 9.33 34.87
N GLU A 227 46.60 9.16 35.61
CA GLU A 227 46.62 9.35 37.06
C GLU A 227 46.27 8.04 37.76
N GLN A 228 47.32 7.37 38.22
CA GLN A 228 47.26 6.23 39.11
C GLN A 228 46.74 6.70 40.48
N GLY A 229 45.68 6.08 40.98
CA GLY A 229 45.13 6.41 42.29
C GLY A 229 44.26 5.31 42.84
N GLN A 230 44.92 4.28 43.39
CA GLN A 230 44.45 3.38 44.44
C GLN A 230 43.15 3.79 45.13
N LEU A 231 42.21 2.84 45.31
CA LEU A 231 41.87 2.35 46.64
C LEU A 231 40.83 1.23 46.60
N ALA A 232 41.25 0.11 47.21
CA ALA A 232 40.48 -0.73 48.12
C ALA A 232 39.21 -1.43 47.56
N GLN A 233 39.27 -2.73 47.31
CA GLN A 233 39.03 -3.75 48.34
C GLN A 233 37.74 -3.53 49.14
N ARG A 234 36.69 -4.28 48.77
CA ARG A 234 35.88 -5.09 49.72
C ARG A 234 34.84 -5.91 48.96
N GLN A 235 35.20 -7.15 48.64
CA GLN A 235 34.31 -8.29 48.92
C GLN A 235 34.30 -8.47 50.45
N PRO A 236 33.19 -8.91 51.07
CA PRO A 236 32.82 -10.33 51.12
C PRO A 236 31.35 -10.54 50.72
N GLU A 237 31.01 -11.60 49.98
CA GLU A 237 30.77 -12.94 50.54
C GLU A 237 29.59 -12.94 51.52
N LYS A 238 28.42 -13.39 51.06
CA LYS A 238 27.49 -14.18 51.87
C LYS A 238 26.75 -15.17 50.97
N GLN A 239 27.24 -16.40 51.07
CA GLN A 239 26.53 -17.65 50.87
C GLN A 239 25.25 -17.65 51.73
N HIS A 240 24.13 -18.18 51.23
CA HIS A 240 23.76 -19.59 51.44
C HIS A 240 22.41 -19.92 50.74
N PRO A 241 22.16 -21.20 50.41
CA PRO A 241 20.96 -21.74 49.77
C PRO A 241 20.01 -22.42 50.78
N LEU A 242 19.04 -23.18 50.24
CA LEU A 242 18.05 -24.09 50.88
C LEU A 242 16.77 -23.35 51.30
N GLU A 243 15.56 -23.85 51.09
CA GLU A 243 15.02 -25.12 50.58
C GLU A 243 13.60 -24.86 50.08
#